data_AF-A0A2H3CEB5-F1
#
_entry.id   AF-A0A2H3CEB5-F1
#
_cell.length_a   1.000
_cell.length_b   1.000
_cell.length_c   1.000
_cell.angle_alpha   90.00
_cell.angle_beta   90.00
_cell.angle_gamma   90.00
#
_symmetry.space_group_name_H-M   'P 1'
#
loop_
_entity.id
_entity.type
_entity.pdbx_description
1 polymer ?
#
loop_
_entity_poly.entity_id
_entity_poly.type
_entity_poly.pdbx_seq_one_letter_code
_entity_poly.pdbx_strand_id
1 'polypeptide(L)'
;MLSFSALLVTVATALMVRGDNSTDPAVADSLTPATSYNAPLTPWEQDATPGWYFGDDPSNLPAFFTDLPWLKDSYLCQLLSQLNNGFDCPTTLPAPSSDGYHQTFSNLTGATQAGDYMTFGLVDSVEACKAMCDNVNGCAFVNAYHDVNGKDGSPLLSCSLFTQCHSSSDAINRGGQSQPDGSIDFITNSDGFCRERCFCPF
;
A
#
# COMPACT_ATOMS: atom_id res chain seq x y z
N MET A 1 17.40 46.01 -28.04
CA MET A 1 16.36 45.38 -27.20
C MET A 1 15.81 44.20 -27.99
N LEU A 2 16.27 42.99 -27.70
CA LEU A 2 15.77 41.76 -28.33
C LEU A 2 14.73 41.15 -27.40
N SER A 3 13.48 41.18 -27.82
CA SER A 3 12.33 40.62 -27.11
C SER A 3 12.28 39.12 -27.35
N PHE A 4 12.49 38.31 -26.31
CA PHE A 4 12.25 36.86 -26.36
C PHE A 4 10.81 36.60 -25.91
N SER A 5 9.90 36.37 -26.85
CA SER A 5 8.60 35.78 -26.55
C SER A 5 8.78 34.28 -26.34
N ALA A 6 8.69 33.84 -25.08
CA ALA A 6 8.56 32.42 -24.75
C ALA A 6 7.13 31.97 -25.07
N LEU A 7 6.98 31.13 -26.09
CA LEU A 7 5.74 30.41 -26.36
C LEU A 7 5.67 29.23 -25.38
N LEU A 8 4.87 29.37 -24.32
CA LEU A 8 4.52 28.25 -23.43
C LEU A 8 3.60 27.30 -24.20
N VAL A 9 4.16 26.18 -24.65
CA VAL A 9 3.37 25.05 -25.16
C VAL A 9 2.92 24.26 -23.94
N THR A 10 1.73 24.55 -23.42
CA THR A 10 1.03 23.64 -22.50
C THR A 10 0.53 22.44 -23.30
N VAL A 11 1.27 21.33 -23.24
CA VAL A 11 0.77 20.04 -23.71
C VAL A 11 -0.21 19.53 -22.65
N ALA A 12 -1.49 19.82 -22.83
CA ALA A 12 -2.55 19.12 -22.14
C ALA A 12 -2.76 17.77 -22.83
N THR A 13 -2.03 16.74 -22.41
CA THR A 13 -2.34 15.36 -22.77
C THR A 13 -3.40 14.83 -21.82
N ALA A 14 -4.67 15.05 -22.15
CA ALA A 14 -5.73 14.15 -21.74
C ALA A 14 -5.75 13.01 -22.77
N LEU A 15 -5.06 11.91 -22.47
CA LEU A 15 -5.17 10.67 -23.22
C LEU A 15 -5.82 9.64 -22.29
N MET A 16 -7.15 9.53 -22.37
CA MET A 16 -7.83 8.35 -21.82
C MET A 16 -7.57 7.18 -22.76
N VAL A 17 -6.64 6.30 -22.38
CA VAL A 17 -6.45 5.00 -23.03
C VAL A 17 -6.97 3.93 -22.07
N ARG A 18 -8.04 3.27 -22.49
CA ARG A 18 -8.61 2.11 -21.80
C ARG A 18 -7.74 0.87 -22.03
N GLY A 19 -7.42 0.18 -20.94
CA GLY A 19 -7.07 -1.24 -20.91
C GLY A 19 -5.62 -1.50 -20.53
N ASP A 20 -5.42 -2.01 -19.30
CA ASP A 20 -4.15 -2.49 -18.72
C ASP A 20 -3.33 -1.44 -17.93
N ASN A 21 -3.83 -1.10 -16.75
CA ASN A 21 -3.41 0.05 -15.92
C ASN A 21 -2.10 -0.17 -15.12
N SER A 22 -1.27 -1.15 -15.47
CA SER A 22 0.06 -1.37 -14.88
C SER A 22 1.21 -0.80 -15.73
N THR A 23 0.91 -0.26 -16.91
CA THR A 23 1.90 0.01 -17.97
C THR A 23 2.21 1.49 -18.22
N ASP A 24 1.57 2.42 -17.50
CA ASP A 24 1.81 3.86 -17.64
C ASP A 24 2.99 4.30 -16.75
N PRO A 25 4.05 4.95 -17.28
CA PRO A 25 5.11 5.58 -16.47
C PRO A 25 4.57 6.47 -15.34
N ALA A 26 3.40 7.09 -15.52
CA ALA A 26 2.75 7.90 -14.49
C ALA A 26 2.38 7.11 -13.23
N VAL A 27 2.13 5.81 -13.34
CA VAL A 27 1.89 4.91 -12.20
C VAL A 27 3.16 4.73 -11.37
N ALA A 28 4.32 4.63 -12.03
CA ALA A 28 5.59 4.51 -11.32
C ALA A 28 5.96 5.82 -10.60
N ASP A 29 5.57 6.97 -11.15
CA ASP A 29 5.73 8.29 -10.53
C ASP A 29 4.81 8.51 -9.32
N SER A 30 3.66 7.82 -9.25
CA SER A 30 2.75 7.89 -8.09
C SER A 30 3.17 6.97 -6.94
N LEU A 31 4.07 6.02 -7.19
CA LEU A 31 4.57 5.04 -6.21
C LEU A 31 5.87 5.52 -5.54
N THR A 32 5.80 6.64 -4.79
CA THR A 32 6.96 7.22 -4.08
C THR A 32 6.63 7.53 -2.61
N PRO A 33 7.64 7.73 -1.73
CA PRO A 33 7.39 8.13 -0.35
C PRO A 33 6.64 9.48 -0.24
N ALA A 34 6.84 10.39 -1.19
CA ALA A 34 6.23 11.72 -1.18
C ALA A 34 4.71 11.69 -1.43
N THR A 35 4.23 10.63 -2.08
CA THR A 35 2.82 10.40 -2.40
C THR A 35 2.19 9.31 -1.53
N SER A 36 2.87 8.89 -0.46
CA SER A 36 2.50 7.72 0.34
C SER A 36 2.24 6.49 -0.52
N TYR A 37 3.04 6.34 -1.58
CA TYR A 37 2.96 5.26 -2.54
C TYR A 37 1.54 5.11 -3.11
N ASN A 38 1.00 6.22 -3.61
CA ASN A 38 -0.34 6.34 -4.20
C ASN A 38 -1.50 6.23 -3.19
N ALA A 39 -1.22 6.29 -1.88
CA ALA A 39 -2.21 6.30 -0.79
C ALA A 39 -2.04 7.54 0.13
N PRO A 40 -2.30 8.77 -0.35
CA PRO A 40 -2.02 10.00 0.39
C PRO A 40 -2.93 10.23 1.61
N LEU A 41 -4.11 9.60 1.63
CA LEU A 41 -5.01 9.61 2.78
C LEU A 41 -4.79 8.35 3.61
N THR A 42 -4.76 8.51 4.93
CA THR A 42 -4.58 7.40 5.85
C THR A 42 -5.84 6.53 5.91
N PRO A 43 -5.73 5.23 6.24
CA PRO A 43 -6.86 4.31 6.08
C PRO A 43 -8.07 4.58 6.99
N TRP A 44 -7.91 5.39 8.04
CA TRP A 44 -8.99 5.82 8.94
C TRP A 44 -9.67 7.14 8.52
N GLU A 45 -9.23 7.74 7.41
CA GLU A 45 -9.86 8.92 6.84
C GLU A 45 -10.94 8.56 5.83
N GLN A 46 -11.98 9.40 5.76
CA GLN A 46 -13.02 9.28 4.75
C GLN A 46 -12.41 9.38 3.34
N ASP A 47 -12.92 8.58 2.41
CA ASP A 47 -12.50 8.52 1.01
C ASP A 47 -11.06 8.02 0.78
N ALA A 48 -10.42 7.44 1.81
CA ALA A 48 -9.10 6.85 1.69
C ALA A 48 -9.11 5.60 0.79
N THR A 49 -8.35 5.65 -0.30
CA THR A 49 -8.19 4.54 -1.27
C THR A 49 -6.85 3.84 -1.08
N PRO A 50 -6.79 2.51 -1.24
CA PRO A 50 -5.51 1.79 -1.27
C PRO A 50 -4.64 2.32 -2.41
N GLY A 51 -3.32 2.31 -2.22
CA GLY A 51 -2.39 2.81 -3.24
C GLY A 51 -1.99 1.76 -4.26
N TRP A 52 -2.08 0.48 -3.89
CA TRP A 52 -1.53 -0.64 -4.65
C TRP A 52 -2.19 -1.96 -4.26
N TYR A 53 -1.93 -2.98 -5.10
CA TYR A 53 -2.27 -4.37 -4.83
C TYR A 53 -1.02 -5.26 -4.88
N PHE A 54 -0.82 -6.07 -3.83
CA PHE A 54 0.29 -7.00 -3.70
C PHE A 54 -0.21 -8.42 -3.41
N GLY A 55 -1.02 -8.96 -4.33
CA GLY A 55 -1.44 -10.37 -4.29
C GLY A 55 -0.93 -11.18 -5.46
N ASP A 56 -1.22 -12.47 -5.47
CA ASP A 56 -0.70 -13.45 -6.44
C ASP A 56 -1.42 -13.39 -7.79
N ASP A 57 -2.67 -12.94 -7.83
CA ASP A 57 -3.48 -12.88 -9.06
C ASP A 57 -4.29 -11.57 -9.12
N PRO A 58 -4.10 -10.72 -10.15
CA PRO A 58 -4.83 -9.46 -10.29
C PRO A 58 -6.34 -9.66 -10.44
N SER A 59 -6.81 -10.85 -10.81
CA SER A 59 -8.24 -11.15 -10.88
C SER A 59 -8.92 -11.27 -9.51
N ASN A 60 -8.15 -11.34 -8.42
CA ASN A 60 -8.67 -11.27 -7.06
C ASN A 60 -9.10 -9.85 -6.67
N LEU A 61 -8.65 -8.82 -7.41
CA LEU A 61 -9.09 -7.46 -7.16
C LEU A 61 -10.58 -7.31 -7.49
N PRO A 62 -11.36 -6.71 -6.58
CA PRO A 62 -12.72 -6.29 -6.89
C PRO A 62 -12.75 -5.40 -8.13
N ALA A 63 -13.79 -5.51 -8.95
CA ALA A 63 -13.94 -4.75 -10.20
C ALA A 63 -13.95 -3.22 -10.02
N PHE A 64 -14.11 -2.72 -8.79
CA PHE A 64 -13.99 -1.30 -8.46
C PHE A 64 -12.53 -0.83 -8.41
N PHE A 65 -11.58 -1.71 -8.12
CA PHE A 65 -10.14 -1.41 -8.06
C PHE A 65 -9.41 -1.72 -9.39
N THR A 66 -10.02 -1.35 -10.51
CA THR A 66 -9.40 -1.55 -11.84
C THR A 66 -8.15 -0.70 -12.07
N ASP A 67 -7.96 0.33 -11.26
CA ASP A 67 -6.86 1.29 -11.38
C ASP A 67 -5.75 1.10 -10.34
N LEU A 68 -5.85 0.07 -9.48
CA LEU A 68 -4.76 -0.21 -8.55
C LEU A 68 -3.58 -0.85 -9.29
N PRO A 69 -2.36 -0.31 -9.12
CA PRO A 69 -1.17 -0.97 -9.65
C PRO A 69 -0.97 -2.33 -8.98
N TRP A 70 -0.89 -3.38 -9.80
CA TRP A 70 -0.51 -4.71 -9.33
C TRP A 70 1.00 -4.85 -9.30
N LEU A 71 1.57 -4.85 -8.09
CA LEU A 71 3.01 -4.72 -7.88
C LEU A 71 3.80 -6.01 -8.14
N LYS A 72 3.14 -7.15 -8.35
CA LYS A 72 3.80 -8.38 -8.84
C LYS A 72 3.83 -8.46 -10.37
N ASP A 73 3.31 -7.45 -11.08
CA ASP A 73 3.47 -7.37 -12.52
C ASP A 73 4.95 -7.21 -12.89
N SER A 74 5.42 -8.08 -13.80
CA SER A 74 6.84 -8.14 -14.18
C SER A 74 7.33 -6.86 -14.88
N TYR A 75 6.44 -6.16 -15.59
CA TYR A 75 6.79 -4.94 -16.31
C TYR A 75 6.82 -3.73 -15.39
N LEU A 76 5.78 -3.54 -14.56
CA LEU A 76 5.76 -2.50 -13.54
C LEU A 76 6.94 -2.65 -12.58
N CYS A 77 7.25 -3.87 -12.17
CA CYS A 77 8.45 -4.16 -11.39
C CYS A 77 9.73 -3.70 -12.11
N GLN A 78 9.88 -4.03 -13.40
CA GLN A 78 11.05 -3.60 -14.16
C GLN A 78 11.17 -2.07 -14.21
N LEU A 79 10.06 -1.34 -14.34
CA LEU A 79 10.04 0.13 -14.29
C LEU A 79 10.45 0.65 -12.90
N LEU A 80 9.85 0.14 -11.83
CA LEU A 80 10.15 0.56 -10.45
C LEU A 80 11.62 0.35 -10.10
N SER A 81 12.22 -0.76 -10.54
CA SER A 81 13.64 -1.06 -10.31
C SER A 81 14.60 -0.03 -10.91
N GLN A 82 14.18 0.73 -11.92
CA GLN A 82 15.01 1.76 -12.57
C GLN A 82 14.91 3.12 -11.89
N LEU A 83 13.82 3.38 -11.15
CA LEU A 83 13.48 4.70 -10.64
C LEU A 83 14.01 4.97 -9.22
N ASN A 84 14.48 3.94 -8.50
CA ASN A 84 14.96 4.05 -7.11
C ASN A 84 13.97 4.81 -6.19
N ASN A 85 12.68 4.52 -6.36
CA ASN A 85 11.57 5.23 -5.71
C ASN A 85 11.25 4.71 -4.30
N GLY A 86 12.19 4.04 -3.63
CA GLY A 86 11.98 3.47 -2.29
C GLY A 86 11.10 2.21 -2.27
N PHE A 87 10.86 1.63 -3.45
CA PHE A 87 10.30 0.30 -3.65
C PHE A 87 11.32 -0.61 -4.31
N ASP A 88 11.62 -1.73 -3.66
CA ASP A 88 12.33 -2.84 -4.28
C ASP A 88 11.31 -3.82 -4.84
N CYS A 89 11.57 -4.39 -6.01
CA CYS A 89 10.74 -5.47 -6.48
C CYS A 89 10.87 -6.69 -5.59
N PRO A 90 9.79 -7.47 -5.39
CA PRO A 90 9.86 -8.73 -4.69
C PRO A 90 10.83 -9.66 -5.40
N THR A 91 12.01 -9.82 -4.83
CA THR A 91 12.93 -10.87 -5.26
C THR A 91 12.47 -12.18 -4.64
N THR A 92 12.40 -13.25 -5.45
CA THR A 92 12.06 -14.60 -5.00
C THR A 92 13.22 -15.23 -4.20
N LEU A 93 13.75 -14.51 -3.21
CA LEU A 93 14.80 -15.05 -2.35
C LEU A 93 14.24 -16.24 -1.56
N PRO A 94 15.06 -17.30 -1.35
CA PRO A 94 14.63 -18.43 -0.55
C PRO A 94 14.24 -17.95 0.85
N ALA A 95 13.05 -18.37 1.29
CA ALA A 95 12.47 -17.96 2.56
C ALA A 95 13.47 -18.21 3.71
N PRO A 96 13.84 -17.20 4.51
CA PRO A 96 14.66 -17.40 5.69
C PRO A 96 13.96 -18.32 6.71
N SER A 97 14.73 -18.90 7.64
CA SER A 97 14.19 -19.84 8.65
C SER A 97 13.20 -19.20 9.64
N SER A 98 13.19 -17.87 9.73
CA SER A 98 12.12 -17.04 10.27
C SER A 98 11.81 -15.95 9.26
N ASP A 99 10.56 -15.47 9.19
CA ASP A 99 10.16 -14.38 8.28
C ASP A 99 10.74 -13.01 8.69
N GLY A 100 11.44 -12.93 9.83
CA GLY A 100 12.03 -11.70 10.34
C GLY A 100 11.02 -10.75 10.97
N TYR A 101 9.85 -11.25 11.39
CA TYR A 101 8.83 -10.47 12.09
C TYR A 101 8.40 -11.13 13.39
N HIS A 102 8.10 -10.33 14.40
CA HIS A 102 7.38 -10.79 15.60
C HIS A 102 6.00 -10.13 15.69
N GLN A 103 5.00 -10.93 16.04
CA GLN A 103 3.63 -10.45 16.22
C GLN A 103 3.52 -9.65 17.53
N THR A 104 2.96 -8.44 17.45
CA THR A 104 2.80 -7.50 18.58
C THR A 104 1.38 -7.53 19.14
N PHE A 105 0.40 -7.81 18.29
CA PHE A 105 -0.99 -8.06 18.67
C PHE A 105 -1.69 -8.91 17.60
N SER A 106 -2.80 -9.53 17.98
CA SER A 106 -3.59 -10.35 17.08
C SER A 106 -5.08 -10.29 17.36
N ASN A 107 -5.86 -10.55 16.32
CA ASN A 107 -7.31 -10.72 16.32
C ASN A 107 -8.06 -9.57 17.03
N LEU A 108 -7.60 -8.34 16.81
CA LEU A 108 -8.26 -7.14 17.35
C LEU A 108 -9.34 -6.64 16.37
N THR A 109 -10.29 -5.87 16.91
CA THR A 109 -11.35 -5.20 16.13
C THR A 109 -10.98 -3.79 15.71
N GLY A 110 -9.68 -3.48 15.67
CA GLY A 110 -9.22 -2.19 15.18
C GLY A 110 -7.81 -2.23 14.64
N ALA A 111 -7.60 -1.41 13.63
CA ALA A 111 -6.35 -1.23 12.93
C ALA A 111 -5.48 -0.19 13.64
N THR A 112 -4.18 -0.27 13.37
CA THR A 112 -3.19 0.70 13.85
C THR A 112 -3.52 2.08 13.27
N GLN A 113 -3.59 3.07 14.16
CA GLN A 113 -3.71 4.48 13.82
C GLN A 113 -2.57 5.24 14.49
N ALA A 114 -1.58 5.64 13.70
CA ALA A 114 -0.37 6.28 14.18
C ALA A 114 0.19 7.30 13.18
N GLY A 115 0.98 8.24 13.69
CA GLY A 115 1.47 9.39 12.92
C GLY A 115 2.65 9.10 12.00
N ASP A 116 3.25 7.92 12.10
CA ASP A 116 4.40 7.46 11.31
C ASP A 116 4.00 6.49 10.19
N TYR A 117 2.73 6.58 9.79
CA TYR A 117 2.14 5.93 8.63
C TYR A 117 2.91 6.23 7.34
N MET A 118 3.04 5.20 6.51
CA MET A 118 3.73 5.27 5.21
C MET A 118 2.76 5.15 4.04
N THR A 119 1.98 4.08 4.02
CA THR A 119 1.06 3.73 2.93
C THR A 119 0.10 2.61 3.38
N PHE A 120 -0.95 2.36 2.61
CA PHE A 120 -1.70 1.12 2.68
C PHE A 120 -2.10 0.62 1.29
N GLY A 121 -2.28 -0.69 1.19
CA GLY A 121 -2.73 -1.37 -0.02
C GLY A 121 -3.52 -2.63 0.30
N LEU A 122 -3.88 -3.37 -0.74
CA LEU A 122 -4.61 -4.64 -0.63
C LEU A 122 -3.66 -5.82 -0.84
N VAL A 123 -3.87 -6.90 -0.08
CA VAL A 123 -3.09 -8.14 -0.16
C VAL A 123 -3.96 -9.37 0.06
N ASP A 124 -3.49 -10.52 -0.42
CA ASP A 124 -4.20 -11.79 -0.26
C ASP A 124 -3.97 -12.43 1.12
N SER A 125 -2.84 -12.12 1.77
CA SER A 125 -2.46 -12.74 3.05
C SER A 125 -1.59 -11.84 3.93
N VAL A 126 -1.45 -12.23 5.20
CA VAL A 126 -0.53 -11.59 6.14
C VAL A 126 0.92 -11.69 5.66
N GLU A 127 1.31 -12.82 5.08
CA GLU A 127 2.65 -13.05 4.52
C GLU A 127 2.92 -12.09 3.35
N ALA A 128 1.92 -11.87 2.49
CA ALA A 128 2.02 -10.88 1.43
C ALA A 128 2.17 -9.45 1.98
N CYS A 129 1.49 -9.11 3.09
CA CYS A 129 1.65 -7.82 3.76
C CYS A 129 3.08 -7.61 4.29
N LYS A 130 3.64 -8.62 4.95
CA LYS A 130 5.03 -8.60 5.44
C LYS A 130 6.04 -8.50 4.29
N ALA A 131 5.85 -9.32 3.25
CA ALA A 131 6.70 -9.29 2.06
C ALA A 131 6.65 -7.92 1.38
N MET A 132 5.50 -7.24 1.38
CA MET A 132 5.42 -5.87 0.88
C MET A 132 6.28 -4.91 1.72
N CYS A 133 6.21 -4.98 3.04
CA CYS A 133 7.08 -4.19 3.94
C CYS A 133 8.57 -4.45 3.71
N ASP A 134 8.96 -5.69 3.41
CA ASP A 134 10.36 -6.02 3.09
C ASP A 134 10.87 -5.28 1.85
N ASN A 135 9.97 -4.92 0.95
CA ASN A 135 10.23 -4.22 -0.30
C ASN A 135 10.04 -2.68 -0.20
N VAL A 136 9.67 -2.15 0.97
CA VAL A 136 9.49 -0.71 1.19
C VAL A 136 10.60 -0.21 2.10
N ASN A 137 11.45 0.69 1.58
CA ASN A 137 12.54 1.23 2.38
C ASN A 137 11.99 1.99 3.61
N GLY A 138 12.52 1.66 4.79
CA GLY A 138 12.12 2.26 6.06
C GLY A 138 10.89 1.63 6.70
N CYS A 139 10.22 0.66 6.06
CA CYS A 139 9.13 -0.06 6.70
C CYS A 139 9.65 -0.94 7.84
N ALA A 140 9.05 -0.76 9.02
CA ALA A 140 9.41 -1.47 10.25
C ALA A 140 8.24 -2.22 10.86
N PHE A 141 7.01 -1.95 10.44
CA PHE A 141 5.82 -2.55 11.00
C PHE A 141 4.71 -2.65 9.97
N VAL A 142 3.94 -3.73 10.07
CA VAL A 142 2.75 -3.96 9.27
C VAL A 142 1.55 -4.22 10.16
N ASN A 143 0.40 -3.68 9.76
CA ASN A 143 -0.89 -4.10 10.29
C ASN A 143 -1.78 -4.59 9.15
N ALA A 144 -2.14 -5.86 9.22
CA ALA A 144 -3.04 -6.54 8.29
C ALA A 144 -4.40 -6.75 8.96
N TYR A 145 -5.48 -6.40 8.28
CA TYR A 145 -6.84 -6.48 8.82
C TYR A 145 -7.90 -6.56 7.72
N HIS A 146 -9.11 -7.00 8.09
CA HIS A 146 -10.27 -6.86 7.22
C HIS A 146 -10.98 -5.54 7.52
N ASP A 147 -11.25 -4.78 6.45
CA ASP A 147 -12.07 -3.57 6.48
C ASP A 147 -13.46 -3.92 5.93
N VAL A 148 -14.30 -4.50 6.79
CA VAL A 148 -15.58 -5.08 6.37
C VAL A 148 -16.52 -3.96 5.95
N ASN A 149 -17.13 -4.10 4.77
CA ASN A 149 -17.87 -3.06 4.04
C ASN A 149 -17.02 -1.86 3.58
N GLY A 150 -15.83 -1.66 4.13
CA GLY A 150 -14.88 -0.66 3.65
C GLY A 150 -14.27 -1.05 2.30
N LYS A 151 -13.54 -0.10 1.71
CA LYS A 151 -12.79 -0.27 0.45
C LYS A 151 -13.64 -0.95 -0.63
N ASP A 152 -14.82 -0.39 -0.89
CA ASP A 152 -15.78 -0.89 -1.89
C ASP A 152 -16.17 -2.38 -1.69
N GLY A 153 -16.19 -2.84 -0.44
CA GLY A 153 -16.57 -4.21 -0.08
C GLY A 153 -15.51 -5.27 -0.42
N SER A 154 -14.24 -4.87 -0.55
CA SER A 154 -13.15 -5.80 -0.84
C SER A 154 -13.05 -6.92 0.21
N PRO A 155 -12.97 -8.20 -0.19
CA PRO A 155 -12.73 -9.30 0.74
C PRO A 155 -11.25 -9.43 1.13
N LEU A 156 -10.36 -8.69 0.45
CA LEU A 156 -8.92 -8.76 0.66
C LEU A 156 -8.53 -8.13 2.00
N LEU A 157 -7.32 -8.46 2.48
CA LEU A 157 -6.76 -7.80 3.63
C LEU A 157 -6.28 -6.40 3.24
N SER A 158 -6.63 -5.41 4.05
CA SER A 158 -5.94 -4.13 4.05
C SER A 158 -4.60 -4.30 4.76
N CYS A 159 -3.53 -3.85 4.12
CA CYS A 159 -2.17 -3.90 4.64
C CYS A 159 -1.64 -2.47 4.79
N SER A 160 -1.44 -2.04 6.03
CA SER A 160 -0.91 -0.71 6.37
C SER A 160 0.53 -0.81 6.88
N LEU A 161 1.38 0.09 6.40
CA LEU A 161 2.83 0.10 6.66
C LEU A 161 3.22 1.33 7.49
N PHE A 162 4.13 1.12 8.45
CA PHE A 162 4.60 2.15 9.37
C PHE A 162 6.12 2.10 9.56
N THR A 163 6.72 3.24 9.89
CA THR A 163 8.19 3.34 10.08
C THR A 163 8.66 2.92 11.48
N GLN A 164 7.74 2.78 12.44
CA GLN A 164 8.01 2.32 13.81
C GLN A 164 7.13 1.14 14.18
N CYS A 165 7.56 0.40 15.19
CA CYS A 165 6.77 -0.71 15.71
C CYS A 165 5.67 -0.23 16.64
N HIS A 166 4.49 -0.81 16.47
CA HIS A 166 3.30 -0.50 17.25
C HIS A 166 2.88 -1.67 18.13
N SER A 167 2.00 -1.38 19.10
CA SER A 167 1.38 -2.38 19.95
C SER A 167 -0.14 -2.28 19.87
N SER A 168 -0.84 -3.14 20.61
CA SER A 168 -2.31 -3.08 20.73
C SER A 168 -2.84 -1.74 21.24
N SER A 169 -2.01 -0.90 21.87
CA SER A 169 -2.39 0.47 22.27
C SER A 169 -2.79 1.35 21.09
N ASP A 170 -2.22 1.09 19.92
CA ASP A 170 -2.39 1.93 18.72
C ASP A 170 -3.46 1.35 17.79
N ALA A 171 -3.97 0.15 18.09
CA ALA A 171 -5.02 -0.55 17.36
C ALA A 171 -6.41 0.04 17.67
N ILE A 172 -6.58 1.33 17.39
CA ILE A 172 -7.74 2.15 17.79
C ILE A 172 -8.65 2.55 16.63
N ASN A 173 -8.23 2.40 15.37
CA ASN A 173 -9.12 2.61 14.23
C ASN A 173 -10.12 1.46 14.16
N ARG A 174 -11.39 1.70 14.52
CA ARG A 174 -12.45 0.68 14.52
C ARG A 174 -13.28 0.67 13.23
N GLY A 175 -12.95 1.51 12.24
CA GLY A 175 -13.84 1.85 11.13
C GLY A 175 -14.84 2.92 11.55
N GLY A 176 -16.06 2.85 11.03
CA GLY A 176 -17.14 3.80 11.28
C GLY A 176 -17.36 4.80 10.14
N GLN A 177 -16.67 4.65 9.02
CA GLN A 177 -16.86 5.47 7.83
C GLN A 177 -18.09 5.00 7.05
N SER A 178 -18.85 5.98 6.52
CA SER A 178 -20.00 5.69 5.67
C SER A 178 -19.56 5.39 4.24
N GLN A 179 -20.10 4.32 3.69
CA GLN A 179 -19.83 3.85 2.34
C GLN A 179 -20.89 4.38 1.36
N PRO A 180 -20.61 4.38 0.04
CA PRO A 180 -21.56 4.88 -0.97
C PRO A 180 -22.94 4.19 -0.96
N ASP A 181 -23.00 2.93 -0.53
CA ASP A 181 -24.24 2.16 -0.41
C ASP A 181 -25.00 2.40 0.92
N GLY A 182 -24.45 3.26 1.79
CA GLY A 182 -25.01 3.60 3.10
C GLY A 182 -24.63 2.61 4.21
N SER A 183 -23.85 1.56 3.90
CA SER A 183 -23.26 0.71 4.93
C SER A 183 -22.20 1.48 5.73
N ILE A 184 -21.90 0.98 6.93
CA ILE A 184 -20.84 1.49 7.79
C ILE A 184 -19.77 0.41 7.84
N ASP A 185 -18.52 0.81 7.66
CA ASP A 185 -17.40 -0.12 7.76
C ASP A 185 -17.00 -0.41 9.20
N PHE A 186 -16.32 -1.54 9.38
CA PHE A 186 -15.76 -1.93 10.66
C PHE A 186 -14.58 -2.88 10.48
N ILE A 187 -13.65 -2.80 11.44
CA ILE A 187 -12.40 -3.55 11.36
C ILE A 187 -12.52 -4.90 12.11
N THR A 188 -12.07 -5.98 11.47
CA THR A 188 -11.94 -7.30 12.10
C THR A 188 -10.59 -7.95 11.78
N ASN A 189 -10.24 -8.96 12.59
CA ASN A 189 -9.04 -9.79 12.38
C ASN A 189 -7.76 -8.97 12.19
N SER A 190 -7.61 -7.91 12.99
CA SER A 190 -6.47 -7.00 12.91
C SER A 190 -5.27 -7.58 13.65
N ASP A 191 -4.21 -7.83 12.89
CA ASP A 191 -2.95 -8.40 13.36
C ASP A 191 -1.80 -7.43 13.06
N GLY A 192 -0.93 -7.23 14.05
CA GLY A 192 0.21 -6.31 13.96
C GLY A 192 1.55 -7.02 14.09
N PHE A 193 2.50 -6.73 13.20
CA PHE A 193 3.81 -7.38 13.17
C PHE A 193 4.93 -6.36 13.06
N CYS A 194 5.88 -6.43 13.99
CA CYS A 194 7.08 -5.61 14.00
C CYS A 194 8.23 -6.38 13.36
N ARG A 195 8.96 -5.74 12.46
CA ARG A 195 10.15 -6.30 11.82
C ARG A 195 11.24 -6.44 12.87
N GLU A 196 11.76 -7.65 13.00
CA GLU A 196 12.96 -7.91 13.79
C GLU A 196 14.12 -7.16 13.14
N ARG A 197 14.67 -6.17 13.83
CA ARG A 197 15.91 -5.57 13.36
C ARG A 197 17.02 -6.59 13.59
N CYS A 198 17.61 -7.10 12.51
CA CYS A 198 18.89 -7.79 12.60
C CYS A 198 19.88 -6.86 13.30
N PHE A 199 20.20 -7.18 14.55
CA PHE A 199 21.30 -6.56 15.26
C PHE A 199 22.57 -7.17 14.67
N CYS A 200 23.11 -6.59 13.60
CA CYS A 200 24.48 -6.88 13.20
C CYS A 200 25.39 -6.17 14.22
N PRO A 201 26.07 -6.88 15.14
CA PRO A 201 27.10 -6.24 15.93
C PRO A 201 28.23 -5.85 14.96
N PHE A 202 28.50 -4.55 14.87
CA PHE A 202 29.69 -4.03 14.20
C PHE A 202 30.96 -4.41 14.96
#